data_AF-A0AAU3ZR75-F1
#
_entry.id   AF-A0AAU3ZR75-F1
#
_cell.length_a   1.000
_cell.length_b   1.000
_cell.length_c   1.000
_cell.angle_alpha   90.00
_cell.angle_beta   90.00
_cell.angle_gamma   90.00
#
_symmetry.space_group_name_H-M   'P 1'
#
loop_
_entity.id
_entity.type
_entity.pdbx_description
1 polymer ?
#
loop_
_entity_poly.entity_id
_entity_poly.type
_entity_poly.pdbx_seq_one_letter_code
_entity_poly.pdbx_strand_id
1 'polypeptide(L)'
;MDQQSWRLRLRAEPVGGEPGDVLGAGVLLGRDLVLTCAHVVPGPTEPVRVEFPVLTGGPNGVSRSARVVEGHWVERYGRDEGDLALLRLTEPAPVTSTAVLHRDPVPYDTRVTVDGFPRHRSGGLWVDALLKGPGGHGDEWVQINPVDFHDPDPRGFSGAGVAEAGTGRLLGIMVAVYDTPADRSPFFHFYMIPAATIAGHLPLVAEHHMTGPRVIPPQLSVAPGDQRTGRPLGLQQTLTCWLNGDDGSWDIETVFLREDDKEADVALRTTLGLADRERSPGLSTTASSRPGGPAVPRRGSISLAVAAAGRSRDQLARDLESQPPRQLTSVVVSLPDRAAADPGETAGLLRRLAGRGARLLLVLHGPAPVLTGELLPAGRAAQWLERLADRADRLSGTERTVRDLFRRLEPRVTGLPAPPARHGARAQLWTTQLAAELERTREQEGVPSGSEADVAALLQMLSYAEQSVLGALLRAEDVEQRLRAALDRMLDLRGLLAAEQARLADHQRAEDAVAVDQYRRAQQLLTEGPSSLDDVERAVTAFVRTVHARLDGGPGPEGAPRPGDGGDRGDSHSDDSRSDDGDSDDGDSDDGDDGTAAAAAAGEERTR
;
A
#
# COMPACT_ATOMS: atom_id res chain seq x y z
N MET A 1 -42.53 2.65 -3.99
CA MET A 1 -42.10 4.01 -3.60
C MET A 1 -41.07 3.86 -2.48
N ASP A 2 -39.98 4.62 -2.53
CA ASP A 2 -38.87 4.74 -1.53
C ASP A 2 -37.61 3.84 -1.60
N GLN A 3 -37.27 3.22 -2.74
CA GLN A 3 -36.01 2.43 -2.82
C GLN A 3 -34.71 3.25 -2.71
N GLN A 4 -34.78 4.59 -2.78
CA GLN A 4 -33.59 5.46 -2.83
C GLN A 4 -33.75 6.78 -2.07
N SER A 5 -34.58 6.80 -1.01
CA SER A 5 -34.71 7.97 -0.11
C SER A 5 -33.47 8.20 0.76
N TRP A 6 -32.54 7.26 0.76
CA TRP A 6 -31.27 7.33 1.46
C TRP A 6 -30.24 8.26 0.80
N ARG A 7 -30.51 8.76 -0.41
CA ARG A 7 -29.64 9.70 -1.13
C ARG A 7 -29.75 11.10 -0.54
N LEU A 8 -28.61 11.72 -0.27
CA LEU A 8 -28.55 13.01 0.40
C LEU A 8 -27.70 13.99 -0.39
N ARG A 9 -28.06 15.28 -0.33
CA ARG A 9 -27.26 16.39 -0.84
C ARG A 9 -26.69 17.18 0.33
N LEU A 10 -25.39 17.44 0.31
CA LEU A 10 -24.69 18.21 1.35
C LEU A 10 -24.42 19.63 0.86
N ARG A 11 -24.70 20.60 1.74
CA ARG A 11 -24.46 22.02 1.51
C ARG A 11 -23.70 22.65 2.66
N ALA A 12 -23.00 23.74 2.36
CA ALA A 12 -22.53 24.65 3.39
C ALA A 12 -23.72 25.18 4.21
N GLU A 13 -23.48 25.54 5.47
CA GLU A 13 -24.49 26.28 6.23
C GLU A 13 -24.80 27.61 5.53
N PRO A 14 -26.05 28.08 5.59
CA PRO A 14 -26.47 29.30 4.92
C PRO A 14 -25.79 30.52 5.55
N VAL A 15 -25.25 31.40 4.71
CA VAL A 15 -24.71 32.70 5.12
C VAL A 15 -25.69 33.77 4.66
N GLY A 16 -26.23 34.56 5.58
CA GLY A 16 -27.15 35.66 5.25
C GLY A 16 -28.54 35.25 4.76
N GLY A 17 -28.97 34.01 4.99
CA GLY A 17 -30.30 33.50 4.64
C GLY A 17 -30.41 32.86 3.24
N GLU A 18 -29.35 32.92 2.44
CA GLU A 18 -29.26 32.22 1.15
C GLU A 18 -28.82 30.76 1.36
N PRO A 19 -29.33 29.79 0.57
CA PRO A 19 -28.87 28.40 0.63
C PRO A 19 -27.37 28.32 0.35
N GLY A 20 -26.63 27.63 1.21
CA GLY A 20 -25.20 27.42 1.01
C GLY A 20 -24.89 26.61 -0.26
N ASP A 21 -23.67 26.76 -0.76
CA ASP A 21 -23.17 26.03 -1.92
C ASP A 21 -23.30 24.51 -1.74
N VAL A 22 -23.54 23.79 -2.84
CA VAL A 22 -23.47 22.32 -2.83
C VAL A 22 -22.01 21.91 -2.67
N LEU A 23 -21.76 21.16 -1.61
CA LEU A 23 -20.46 20.61 -1.25
C LEU A 23 -20.26 19.23 -1.87
N GLY A 24 -21.32 18.41 -1.86
CA GLY A 24 -21.24 17.02 -2.29
C GLY A 24 -22.55 16.25 -2.07
N ALA A 25 -22.41 14.94 -2.06
CA ALA A 25 -23.48 13.99 -1.82
C ALA A 25 -23.20 13.15 -0.55
N GLY A 26 -24.20 12.38 -0.13
CA GLY A 26 -24.06 11.49 1.02
C GLY A 26 -25.08 10.36 1.00
N VAL A 27 -24.83 9.38 1.85
CA VAL A 27 -25.66 8.18 2.04
C VAL A 27 -26.18 8.15 3.47
N LEU A 28 -27.50 8.10 3.63
CA LEU A 28 -28.15 7.94 4.92
C LEU A 28 -28.03 6.50 5.42
N LEU A 29 -27.39 6.32 6.58
CA LEU A 29 -27.27 5.05 7.29
C LEU A 29 -28.09 5.11 8.58
N GLY A 30 -29.02 4.16 8.77
CA GLY A 30 -29.96 4.25 9.88
C GLY A 30 -30.74 5.57 9.88
N ARG A 31 -31.13 6.06 11.06
CA ARG A 31 -32.02 7.23 11.16
C ARG A 31 -31.29 8.57 11.23
N ASP A 32 -30.01 8.58 11.52
CA ASP A 32 -29.31 9.81 11.89
C ASP A 32 -27.84 9.85 11.46
N LEU A 33 -27.32 8.82 10.78
CA LEU A 33 -25.94 8.82 10.30
C LEU A 33 -25.87 9.10 8.81
N VAL A 34 -24.90 9.91 8.40
CA VAL A 34 -24.64 10.24 6.99
C VAL A 34 -23.19 9.92 6.66
N LEU A 35 -22.99 9.03 5.70
CA LEU A 35 -21.67 8.70 5.15
C LEU A 35 -21.38 9.59 3.94
N THR A 36 -20.19 10.19 3.90
CA THR A 36 -19.71 11.02 2.79
C THR A 36 -18.18 11.00 2.73
N CYS A 37 -17.59 11.72 1.77
CA CYS A 37 -16.15 11.92 1.68
C CYS A 37 -15.68 12.99 2.66
N ALA A 38 -14.46 12.85 3.20
CA ALA A 38 -13.89 13.81 4.12
C ALA A 38 -13.74 15.21 3.48
N HIS A 39 -13.28 15.28 2.23
CA HIS A 39 -13.08 16.55 1.53
C HIS A 39 -14.38 17.30 1.18
N VAL A 40 -15.55 16.63 1.28
CA VAL A 40 -16.85 17.29 1.10
C VAL A 40 -17.19 18.14 2.33
N VAL A 41 -16.64 17.79 3.49
CA VAL A 41 -16.88 18.50 4.74
C VAL A 41 -15.80 19.58 4.90
N PRO A 42 -16.14 20.85 5.17
CA PRO A 42 -15.16 21.92 5.31
C PRO A 42 -14.15 21.72 6.45
N GLY A 43 -14.57 21.05 7.53
CA GLY A 43 -13.77 20.81 8.72
C GLY A 43 -14.41 19.80 9.68
N PRO A 44 -13.69 19.31 10.72
CA PRO A 44 -14.21 18.31 11.65
C PRO A 44 -15.29 18.91 12.57
N THR A 45 -15.15 20.20 12.85
CA THR A 45 -15.95 20.94 13.82
C THR A 45 -17.06 21.74 13.13
N GLU A 46 -17.00 21.86 11.81
CA GLU A 46 -17.91 22.68 11.03
C GLU A 46 -19.22 21.92 10.76
N PRO A 47 -20.38 22.52 11.07
CA PRO A 47 -21.66 21.93 10.71
C PRO A 47 -21.91 22.03 9.21
N VAL A 48 -22.64 21.05 8.67
CA VAL A 48 -23.11 21.04 7.29
C VAL A 48 -24.62 20.84 7.23
N ARG A 49 -25.24 21.33 6.15
CA ARG A 49 -26.66 21.13 5.89
C ARG A 49 -26.88 19.91 4.99
N VAL A 50 -27.71 18.98 5.46
CA VAL A 50 -28.11 17.77 4.74
C VAL A 50 -29.53 17.95 4.21
N GLU A 51 -29.71 17.89 2.90
CA GLU A 51 -30.99 17.96 2.23
C GLU A 51 -31.46 16.58 1.77
N PHE A 52 -32.79 16.38 1.72
CA PHE A 52 -33.44 15.13 1.33
C PHE A 52 -34.18 15.33 -0.01
N PRO A 53 -33.52 15.13 -1.17
CA PRO A 53 -34.06 15.55 -2.47
C PRO A 53 -35.34 14.83 -2.90
N VAL A 54 -35.62 13.64 -2.32
CA VAL A 54 -36.85 12.87 -2.57
C VAL A 54 -38.07 13.52 -1.92
N LEU A 55 -37.88 14.33 -0.87
CA LEU A 55 -38.96 15.03 -0.20
C LEU A 55 -39.22 16.37 -0.89
N THR A 56 -40.26 16.43 -1.71
CA THR A 56 -40.76 17.68 -2.28
C THR A 56 -41.57 18.43 -1.24
N GLY A 57 -41.07 19.58 -0.77
CA GLY A 57 -41.75 20.37 0.25
C GLY A 57 -41.19 21.78 0.40
N GLY A 58 -41.71 22.72 -0.40
CA GLY A 58 -41.47 24.17 -0.27
C GLY A 58 -40.13 24.68 -0.83
N PRO A 59 -39.97 26.02 -0.94
CA PRO A 59 -38.87 26.66 -1.67
C PRO A 59 -37.45 26.31 -1.18
N ASN A 60 -37.31 25.75 0.03
CA ASN A 60 -36.02 25.42 0.65
C ASN A 60 -35.77 23.92 0.88
N GLY A 61 -36.68 23.05 0.43
CA GLY A 61 -36.61 21.60 0.67
C GLY A 61 -36.63 21.20 2.15
N VAL A 62 -36.70 19.90 2.43
CA VAL A 62 -36.53 19.38 3.80
C VAL A 62 -35.05 19.14 4.04
N SER A 63 -34.52 19.73 5.11
CA SER A 63 -33.10 19.63 5.45
C SER A 63 -32.85 19.53 6.96
N ARG A 64 -31.65 19.07 7.36
CA ARG A 64 -31.19 18.91 8.75
C ARG A 64 -29.74 19.35 8.88
N SER A 65 -29.35 19.90 10.03
CA SER A 65 -27.93 20.19 10.31
C SER A 65 -27.26 18.91 10.79
N ALA A 66 -26.00 18.71 10.41
CA ALA A 66 -25.21 17.55 10.76
C ALA A 66 -23.79 17.95 11.16
N ARG A 67 -23.16 17.15 12.02
CA ARG A 67 -21.77 17.33 12.45
C ARG A 67 -21.03 16.00 12.36
N VAL A 68 -19.72 16.07 12.12
CA VAL A 68 -18.85 14.90 12.15
C VAL A 68 -18.95 14.19 13.50
N VAL A 69 -19.07 12.87 13.48
CA VAL A 69 -18.98 12.04 14.68
C VAL A 69 -17.51 12.02 15.13
N GLU A 70 -17.28 12.25 16.42
CA GLU A 70 -15.92 12.26 17.00
C GLU A 70 -15.14 11.00 16.62
N GLY A 71 -13.89 11.17 16.16
CA GLY A 71 -13.02 10.09 15.71
C GLY A 71 -13.40 9.44 14.36
N HIS A 72 -14.41 9.95 13.65
CA HIS A 72 -14.90 9.40 12.38
C HIS A 72 -14.71 10.38 11.21
N TRP A 73 -13.64 11.17 11.27
CA TRP A 73 -13.11 11.91 10.13
C TRP A 73 -11.75 11.33 9.76
N VAL A 74 -11.68 10.73 8.59
CA VAL A 74 -10.47 10.16 8.03
C VAL A 74 -10.05 11.06 6.88
N GLU A 75 -9.15 11.98 7.20
CA GLU A 75 -8.54 12.87 6.21
C GLU A 75 -7.83 12.06 5.12
N ARG A 76 -7.68 12.69 3.97
CA ARG A 76 -6.72 12.27 2.95
C ARG A 76 -5.33 12.43 3.56
N TYR A 77 -4.80 11.40 4.21
CA TYR A 77 -3.41 11.44 4.71
C TYR A 77 -2.48 11.83 3.55
N GLY A 78 -1.28 12.36 3.83
CA GLY A 78 -0.29 12.80 2.82
C GLY A 78 0.22 11.73 1.82
N ARG A 79 -0.50 10.62 1.67
CA ARG A 79 -0.41 9.54 0.69
C ARG A 79 -1.79 9.17 0.09
N ASP A 80 -2.78 10.05 0.10
CA ASP A 80 -4.11 9.83 -0.49
C ASP A 80 -4.85 8.54 -0.06
N GLU A 81 -4.63 8.06 1.16
CA GLU A 81 -5.38 6.95 1.77
C GLU A 81 -6.60 7.48 2.54
N GLY A 82 -7.71 6.75 2.58
CA GLY A 82 -8.95 7.15 3.27
C GLY A 82 -9.90 8.06 2.47
N ASP A 83 -10.16 9.27 2.97
CA ASP A 83 -11.18 10.26 2.53
C ASP A 83 -12.64 9.93 2.93
N LEU A 84 -12.87 9.71 4.23
CA LEU A 84 -14.18 9.35 4.77
C LEU A 84 -14.62 10.27 5.92
N ALA A 85 -15.90 10.63 5.94
CA ALA A 85 -16.54 11.28 7.07
C ALA A 85 -17.88 10.62 7.40
N LEU A 86 -18.09 10.36 8.70
CA LEU A 86 -19.38 9.98 9.23
C LEU A 86 -19.97 11.16 9.99
N LEU A 87 -21.13 11.64 9.55
CA LEU A 87 -21.85 12.73 10.19
C LEU A 87 -23.04 12.20 10.97
N ARG A 88 -23.40 12.89 12.05
CA ARG A 88 -24.65 12.70 12.78
C ARG A 88 -25.58 13.87 12.56
N LEU A 89 -26.81 13.57 12.18
CA LEU A 89 -27.89 14.54 12.08
C LEU A 89 -28.30 15.00 13.49
N THR A 90 -28.56 16.30 13.62
CA THR A 90 -29.11 16.91 14.85
C THR A 90 -30.52 16.45 15.17
N GLU A 91 -31.28 16.05 14.15
CA GLU A 91 -32.60 15.43 14.30
C GLU A 91 -32.70 14.20 13.38
N PRO A 92 -33.53 13.20 13.72
CA PRO A 92 -33.74 12.04 12.86
C PRO A 92 -34.19 12.42 11.45
N ALA A 93 -33.72 11.63 10.48
CA ALA A 93 -34.09 11.77 9.09
C ALA A 93 -35.61 11.69 8.91
N PRO A 94 -36.20 12.58 8.10
CA PRO A 94 -37.63 12.62 7.78
C PRO A 94 -38.04 11.54 6.75
N VAL A 95 -37.17 10.57 6.49
CA VAL A 95 -37.41 9.45 5.55
C VAL A 95 -37.32 8.13 6.31
N THR A 96 -38.05 7.12 5.82
CA THR A 96 -38.10 5.80 6.48
C THR A 96 -37.12 4.79 5.90
N SER A 97 -36.65 4.98 4.66
CA SER A 97 -35.74 4.07 3.98
C SER A 97 -34.30 4.58 4.05
N THR A 98 -33.41 3.68 4.47
CA THR A 98 -32.00 3.92 4.83
C THR A 98 -31.13 2.94 4.05
N ALA A 99 -29.90 3.31 3.73
CA ALA A 99 -29.00 2.43 3.02
C ALA A 99 -28.36 1.38 3.94
N VAL A 100 -27.99 0.26 3.33
CA VAL A 100 -27.12 -0.78 3.90
C VAL A 100 -26.03 -1.03 2.87
N LEU A 101 -24.77 -0.98 3.31
CA LEU A 101 -23.62 -1.27 2.45
C LEU A 101 -23.41 -2.78 2.33
N HIS A 102 -22.86 -3.22 1.19
CA HIS A 102 -22.60 -4.62 0.89
C HIS A 102 -21.10 -4.87 0.71
N ARG A 103 -20.54 -5.79 1.50
CA ARG A 103 -19.12 -6.20 1.47
C ARG A 103 -18.72 -7.06 0.26
N ASP A 104 -19.60 -7.17 -0.72
CA ASP A 104 -19.39 -8.08 -1.85
C ASP A 104 -18.06 -7.73 -2.55
N PRO A 105 -17.27 -8.73 -2.99
CA PRO A 105 -16.11 -8.48 -3.84
C PRO A 105 -16.53 -7.65 -5.05
N VAL A 106 -15.60 -6.85 -5.55
CA VAL A 106 -15.87 -5.87 -6.61
C VAL A 106 -15.21 -6.33 -7.91
N PRO A 107 -15.87 -7.16 -8.73
CA PRO A 107 -15.32 -7.61 -10.00
C PRO A 107 -15.02 -6.47 -10.94
N TYR A 108 -14.05 -6.75 -11.81
CA TYR A 108 -13.86 -6.01 -13.04
C TYR A 108 -15.13 -6.02 -13.90
N ASP A 109 -15.40 -4.90 -14.57
CA ASP A 109 -16.56 -4.64 -15.44
C ASP A 109 -17.94 -4.82 -14.77
N THR A 110 -18.01 -4.75 -13.44
CA THR A 110 -19.28 -4.65 -12.73
C THR A 110 -19.99 -3.36 -13.15
N ARG A 111 -21.23 -3.47 -13.62
CA ARG A 111 -22.07 -2.32 -13.94
C ARG A 111 -22.59 -1.71 -12.65
N VAL A 112 -22.39 -0.40 -12.52
CA VAL A 112 -22.86 0.38 -11.38
C VAL A 112 -23.57 1.63 -11.86
N THR A 113 -24.42 2.14 -11.00
CA THR A 113 -25.09 3.42 -11.17
C THR A 113 -24.73 4.31 -9.99
N VAL A 114 -24.42 5.57 -10.28
CA VAL A 114 -24.13 6.61 -9.28
C VAL A 114 -25.10 7.77 -9.47
N ASP A 115 -25.50 8.41 -8.38
CA ASP A 115 -26.33 9.61 -8.41
C ASP A 115 -25.71 10.73 -7.58
N GLY A 116 -25.21 11.75 -8.27
CA GLY A 116 -24.62 12.94 -7.68
C GLY A 116 -25.51 14.17 -7.79
N PHE A 117 -25.10 15.25 -7.14
CA PHE A 117 -25.84 16.51 -7.14
C PHE A 117 -24.98 17.67 -7.68
N PRO A 118 -24.75 17.75 -9.00
CA PRO A 118 -23.93 18.81 -9.56
C PRO A 118 -24.59 20.18 -9.34
N ARG A 119 -23.77 21.21 -9.12
CA ARG A 119 -24.21 22.58 -8.75
C ARG A 119 -25.28 23.15 -9.69
N HIS A 120 -25.22 22.79 -10.98
CA HIS A 120 -26.11 23.28 -12.01
C HIS A 120 -27.38 22.43 -12.23
N ARG A 121 -27.58 21.32 -11.51
CA ARG A 121 -28.80 20.49 -11.58
C ARG A 121 -29.39 20.20 -10.20
N SER A 122 -30.51 20.86 -9.90
CA SER A 122 -31.20 20.73 -8.62
C SER A 122 -31.81 19.34 -8.36
N GLY A 123 -32.10 18.57 -9.40
CA GLY A 123 -32.71 17.24 -9.32
C GLY A 123 -31.74 16.05 -9.20
N GLY A 124 -30.43 16.30 -9.20
CA GLY A 124 -29.41 15.25 -9.29
C GLY A 124 -29.09 14.83 -10.73
N LEU A 125 -28.05 14.00 -10.88
CA LEU A 125 -27.60 13.43 -12.14
C LEU A 125 -27.17 11.99 -11.94
N TRP A 126 -27.86 11.09 -12.67
CA TRP A 126 -27.55 9.68 -12.74
C TRP A 126 -26.45 9.41 -13.76
N VAL A 127 -25.50 8.56 -13.38
CA VAL A 127 -24.38 8.14 -14.22
C VAL A 127 -24.24 6.63 -14.14
N ASP A 128 -24.35 5.97 -15.28
CA ASP A 128 -24.00 4.56 -15.42
C ASP A 128 -22.50 4.42 -15.70
N ALA A 129 -21.89 3.43 -15.05
CA ALA A 129 -20.46 3.21 -15.11
C ALA A 129 -20.07 1.74 -14.97
N LEU A 130 -18.80 1.46 -15.25
CA LEU A 130 -18.16 0.17 -15.10
C LEU A 130 -17.01 0.26 -14.11
N LEU A 131 -16.91 -0.70 -13.20
CA LEU A 131 -15.77 -0.82 -12.30
C LEU A 131 -14.57 -1.44 -13.05
N LYS A 132 -13.37 -0.91 -12.86
CA LYS A 132 -12.15 -1.33 -13.58
C LYS A 132 -11.05 -1.88 -12.66
N GLY A 133 -11.36 -2.17 -11.40
CA GLY A 133 -10.41 -2.75 -10.45
C GLY A 133 -9.67 -1.71 -9.61
N PRO A 134 -8.62 -2.13 -8.86
CA PRO A 134 -7.91 -1.28 -7.92
C PRO A 134 -7.34 -0.03 -8.58
N GLY A 135 -7.40 1.10 -7.87
CA GLY A 135 -6.83 2.37 -8.29
C GLY A 135 -6.78 3.37 -7.14
N GLY A 136 -6.37 4.60 -7.46
CA GLY A 136 -6.03 5.59 -6.43
C GLY A 136 -4.70 5.25 -5.74
N HIS A 137 -4.28 6.06 -4.77
CA HIS A 137 -3.05 5.77 -4.04
C HIS A 137 -3.26 4.57 -3.10
N GLY A 138 -2.24 3.71 -3.01
CA GLY A 138 -2.28 2.53 -2.14
C GLY A 138 -3.27 1.42 -2.56
N ASP A 139 -3.88 1.49 -3.75
CA ASP A 139 -4.89 0.54 -4.25
C ASP A 139 -6.13 0.40 -3.34
N GLU A 140 -6.39 1.37 -2.44
CA GLU A 140 -7.54 1.37 -1.51
C GLU A 140 -8.88 1.59 -2.20
N TRP A 141 -8.86 2.29 -3.33
CA TRP A 141 -10.05 2.66 -4.09
C TRP A 141 -10.22 1.76 -5.32
N VAL A 142 -11.40 1.84 -5.94
CA VAL A 142 -11.70 1.13 -7.18
C VAL A 142 -12.01 2.15 -8.27
N GLN A 143 -11.33 2.06 -9.41
CA GLN A 143 -11.59 2.94 -10.54
C GLN A 143 -12.99 2.66 -11.11
N ILE A 144 -13.71 3.74 -11.39
CA ILE A 144 -15.01 3.77 -12.04
C ILE A 144 -14.85 4.48 -13.39
N ASN A 145 -15.26 3.82 -14.47
CA ASN A 145 -15.31 4.39 -15.81
C ASN A 145 -16.77 4.62 -16.21
N PRO A 146 -17.23 5.87 -16.31
CA PRO A 146 -18.55 6.17 -16.87
C PRO A 146 -18.70 5.64 -18.29
N VAL A 147 -19.93 5.21 -18.63
CA VAL A 147 -20.25 4.76 -19.99
C VAL A 147 -20.46 5.96 -20.92
N ASP A 148 -21.26 6.94 -20.51
CA ASP A 148 -21.62 8.13 -21.30
C ASP A 148 -21.69 9.39 -20.41
N PHE A 149 -20.55 9.86 -19.91
CA PHE A 149 -20.47 11.06 -19.07
C PHE A 149 -19.70 12.18 -19.76
N HIS A 150 -20.38 13.33 -19.91
CA HIS A 150 -19.85 14.50 -20.63
C HIS A 150 -19.93 15.79 -19.81
N ASP A 151 -20.20 15.69 -18.51
CA ASP A 151 -20.26 16.86 -17.65
C ASP A 151 -18.83 17.35 -17.33
N PRO A 152 -18.47 18.60 -17.65
CA PRO A 152 -17.13 19.12 -17.39
C PRO A 152 -16.88 19.42 -15.92
N ASP A 153 -17.90 19.44 -15.06
CA ASP A 153 -17.75 19.71 -13.62
C ASP A 153 -18.39 18.61 -12.75
N PRO A 154 -17.64 17.58 -12.34
CA PRO A 154 -18.16 16.54 -11.46
C PRO A 154 -18.35 16.98 -9.99
N ARG A 155 -18.17 18.27 -9.66
CA ARG A 155 -18.43 18.77 -8.30
C ARG A 155 -19.85 18.41 -7.88
N GLY A 156 -20.01 17.82 -6.71
CA GLY A 156 -21.31 17.37 -6.21
C GLY A 156 -21.55 15.86 -6.30
N PHE A 157 -20.65 15.11 -6.94
CA PHE A 157 -20.69 13.64 -6.98
C PHE A 157 -19.95 12.96 -5.81
N SER A 158 -18.93 13.62 -5.23
CA SER A 158 -18.20 13.06 -4.09
C SER A 158 -19.15 12.76 -2.91
N GLY A 159 -19.02 11.57 -2.34
CA GLY A 159 -19.88 11.04 -1.29
C GLY A 159 -21.16 10.37 -1.77
N ALA A 160 -21.44 10.38 -3.08
CA ALA A 160 -22.61 9.71 -3.64
C ALA A 160 -22.52 8.19 -3.50
N GLY A 161 -23.66 7.53 -3.30
CA GLY A 161 -23.71 6.08 -3.23
C GLY A 161 -23.48 5.42 -4.60
N VAL A 162 -22.63 4.39 -4.64
CA VAL A 162 -22.38 3.57 -5.85
C VAL A 162 -23.13 2.25 -5.73
N ALA A 163 -24.16 2.05 -6.55
CA ALA A 163 -25.03 0.88 -6.49
C ALA A 163 -24.80 -0.09 -7.65
N GLU A 164 -24.77 -1.40 -7.38
CA GLU A 164 -24.72 -2.44 -8.41
C GLU A 164 -26.01 -2.40 -9.26
N ALA A 165 -25.83 -2.35 -10.59
CA ALA A 165 -26.95 -2.34 -11.52
C ALA A 165 -27.72 -3.67 -11.44
N GLY A 166 -29.05 -3.58 -11.30
CA GLY A 166 -29.96 -4.72 -11.24
C GLY A 166 -30.30 -5.22 -9.84
N THR A 167 -29.34 -5.22 -8.90
CA THR A 167 -29.61 -5.58 -7.49
C THR A 167 -29.87 -4.37 -6.61
N GLY A 168 -29.31 -3.20 -6.97
CA GLY A 168 -29.37 -1.98 -6.17
C GLY A 168 -28.51 -2.03 -4.90
N ARG A 169 -27.65 -3.05 -4.75
CA ARG A 169 -26.75 -3.18 -3.59
C ARG A 169 -25.73 -2.05 -3.59
N LEU A 170 -25.61 -1.37 -2.46
CA LEU A 170 -24.67 -0.27 -2.33
C LEU A 170 -23.26 -0.81 -2.04
N LEU A 171 -22.36 -0.68 -3.01
CA LEU A 171 -21.01 -1.23 -2.98
C LEU A 171 -19.97 -0.28 -2.38
N GLY A 172 -20.30 0.99 -2.22
CA GLY A 172 -19.39 2.01 -1.71
C GLY A 172 -19.90 3.43 -1.93
N ILE A 173 -19.00 4.40 -1.80
CA ILE A 173 -19.27 5.80 -2.14
C ILE A 173 -18.27 6.31 -3.18
N MET A 174 -18.71 7.27 -4.00
CA MET A 174 -17.92 7.85 -5.06
C MET A 174 -16.98 8.94 -4.53
N VAL A 175 -15.77 8.98 -5.06
CA VAL A 175 -14.80 10.06 -4.89
C VAL A 175 -14.53 10.64 -6.28
N ALA A 176 -14.89 11.91 -6.48
CA ALA A 176 -14.47 12.64 -7.65
C ALA A 176 -13.10 13.27 -7.35
N VAL A 177 -12.04 12.73 -7.94
CA VAL A 177 -10.69 13.29 -7.83
C VAL A 177 -10.48 14.25 -9.00
N TYR A 178 -9.98 15.44 -8.69
CA TYR A 178 -9.37 16.32 -9.67
C TYR A 178 -7.89 16.00 -9.70
N ASP A 179 -7.39 15.41 -10.79
CA ASP A 179 -5.94 15.43 -10.98
C ASP A 179 -5.47 16.88 -11.07
N THR A 180 -4.30 17.13 -10.50
CA THR A 180 -3.73 18.46 -10.32
C THR A 180 -3.77 19.28 -11.62
N PRO A 181 -3.81 20.64 -11.54
CA PRO A 181 -3.94 21.51 -12.72
C PRO A 181 -2.86 21.31 -13.82
N ALA A 182 -1.75 20.64 -13.49
CA ALA A 182 -0.65 20.32 -14.38
C ALA A 182 -0.95 19.16 -15.35
N ASP A 183 -1.81 18.21 -14.95
CA ASP A 183 -2.26 17.08 -15.77
C ASP A 183 -3.70 17.31 -16.21
N ARG A 184 -3.89 18.20 -17.17
CA ARG A 184 -5.16 18.27 -17.94
C ARG A 184 -5.26 17.07 -18.87
N SER A 185 -5.34 15.86 -18.30
CA SER A 185 -5.84 14.71 -19.01
C SER A 185 -7.29 15.02 -19.42
N PRO A 186 -7.68 14.84 -20.70
CA PRO A 186 -9.07 14.99 -21.11
C PRO A 186 -9.99 13.90 -20.54
N PHE A 187 -9.45 12.95 -19.76
CA PHE A 187 -10.18 11.83 -19.17
C PHE A 187 -10.41 12.08 -17.68
N PHE A 188 -11.67 12.37 -17.32
CA PHE A 188 -12.11 12.33 -15.93
C PHE A 188 -12.16 10.88 -15.46
N HIS A 189 -11.36 10.54 -14.45
CA HIS A 189 -11.45 9.25 -13.77
C HIS A 189 -12.15 9.43 -12.43
N PHE A 190 -13.10 8.56 -12.15
CA PHE A 190 -13.77 8.52 -10.85
C PHE A 190 -13.29 7.32 -10.07
N TYR A 191 -13.35 7.44 -8.75
CA TYR A 191 -13.03 6.35 -7.85
C TYR A 191 -14.23 6.03 -6.97
N MET A 192 -14.28 4.80 -6.48
CA MET A 192 -15.16 4.35 -5.42
C MET A 192 -14.30 4.00 -4.21
N ILE A 193 -14.68 4.46 -3.02
CA ILE A 193 -14.23 3.81 -1.77
C ILE A 193 -15.18 2.64 -1.52
N PRO A 194 -14.71 1.38 -1.64
CA PRO A 194 -15.57 0.21 -1.49
C PRO A 194 -16.05 0.06 -0.04
N ALA A 195 -17.22 -0.55 0.16
CA ALA A 195 -17.80 -0.83 1.47
C ALA A 195 -16.82 -1.58 2.40
N ALA A 196 -16.03 -2.51 1.86
CA ALA A 196 -14.99 -3.20 2.63
C ALA A 196 -13.93 -2.22 3.16
N THR A 197 -13.44 -1.28 2.34
CA THR A 197 -12.49 -0.24 2.78
C THR A 197 -13.13 0.68 3.83
N ILE A 198 -14.40 1.09 3.62
CA ILE A 198 -15.17 1.89 4.59
C ILE A 198 -15.25 1.19 5.94
N ALA A 199 -15.42 -0.14 5.94
CA ALA A 199 -15.52 -0.92 7.16
C ALA A 199 -14.22 -0.91 7.99
N GLY A 200 -13.06 -0.86 7.32
CA GLY A 200 -11.76 -0.80 7.98
C GLY A 200 -11.50 0.55 8.65
N HIS A 201 -12.00 1.64 8.09
CA HIS A 201 -11.85 2.99 8.63
C HIS A 201 -12.94 3.38 9.63
N LEU A 202 -14.17 2.86 9.46
CA LEU A 202 -15.34 3.23 10.25
C LEU A 202 -16.00 1.99 10.87
N PRO A 203 -15.45 1.45 11.99
CA PRO A 203 -15.99 0.26 12.65
C PRO A 203 -17.47 0.36 13.03
N LEU A 204 -17.93 1.55 13.42
CA LEU A 204 -19.35 1.80 13.73
C LEU A 204 -20.28 1.50 12.54
N VAL A 205 -19.83 1.80 11.32
CA VAL A 205 -20.58 1.47 10.09
C VAL A 205 -20.53 -0.04 9.85
N ALA A 206 -19.35 -0.65 10.00
CA ALA A 206 -19.14 -2.08 9.80
C ALA A 206 -20.06 -2.95 10.67
N GLU A 207 -20.28 -2.56 11.93
CA GLU A 207 -21.04 -3.34 12.90
C GLU A 207 -22.56 -3.28 12.70
N HIS A 208 -23.09 -2.15 12.20
CA HIS A 208 -24.53 -1.89 12.21
C HIS A 208 -25.16 -1.65 10.83
N HIS A 209 -24.37 -1.28 9.83
CA HIS A 209 -24.89 -0.77 8.56
C HIS A 209 -24.31 -1.50 7.34
N MET A 210 -23.79 -2.71 7.54
CA MET A 210 -23.21 -3.51 6.46
C MET A 210 -23.69 -4.96 6.49
N THR A 211 -23.86 -5.53 5.30
CA THR A 211 -24.15 -6.95 5.08
C THR A 211 -23.14 -7.58 4.12
N GLY A 212 -23.27 -8.88 3.88
CA GLY A 212 -22.32 -9.64 3.07
C GLY A 212 -21.19 -10.26 3.91
N PRO A 213 -20.55 -11.31 3.39
CA PRO A 213 -19.49 -12.01 4.10
C PRO A 213 -18.21 -11.17 4.18
N ARG A 214 -17.41 -11.42 5.23
CA ARG A 214 -16.03 -10.93 5.29
C ARG A 214 -15.16 -11.78 4.37
N VAL A 215 -14.24 -11.15 3.66
CA VAL A 215 -13.28 -11.85 2.79
C VAL A 215 -12.38 -12.76 3.63
N ILE A 216 -11.89 -12.26 4.76
CA ILE A 216 -11.07 -13.04 5.70
C ILE A 216 -11.87 -13.40 6.95
N PRO A 217 -12.07 -14.70 7.22
CA PRO A 217 -12.77 -15.14 8.42
C PRO A 217 -11.93 -14.88 9.69
N PRO A 218 -12.54 -14.80 10.88
CA PRO A 218 -11.82 -14.55 12.14
C PRO A 218 -10.65 -15.50 12.41
N GLN A 219 -10.76 -16.77 11.98
CA GLN A 219 -9.72 -17.80 12.16
C GLN A 219 -8.42 -17.49 11.40
N LEU A 220 -8.52 -16.72 10.31
CA LEU A 220 -7.37 -16.30 9.49
C LEU A 220 -7.02 -14.82 9.73
N SER A 221 -7.57 -14.23 10.81
CA SER A 221 -7.23 -12.88 11.24
C SER A 221 -5.97 -12.84 12.08
N VAL A 222 -5.23 -11.74 11.97
CA VAL A 222 -4.30 -11.27 13.00
C VAL A 222 -4.87 -10.02 13.66
N ALA A 223 -4.61 -9.82 14.96
CA ALA A 223 -4.97 -8.59 15.64
C ALA A 223 -3.92 -7.49 15.36
N PRO A 224 -4.32 -6.21 15.32
CA PRO A 224 -3.36 -5.11 15.25
C PRO A 224 -2.37 -5.16 16.44
N GLY A 225 -1.08 -5.17 16.14
CA GLY A 225 0.03 -5.29 17.09
C GLY A 225 0.83 -6.59 16.93
N ASP A 226 0.14 -7.70 16.69
CA ASP A 226 0.74 -9.05 16.63
C ASP A 226 1.54 -9.28 15.35
N GLN A 227 1.34 -8.47 14.31
CA GLN A 227 2.06 -8.59 13.02
C GLN A 227 3.58 -8.43 13.12
N ARG A 228 4.09 -7.79 14.18
CA ARG A 228 5.53 -7.51 14.34
C ARG A 228 6.37 -8.78 14.56
N THR A 229 5.74 -9.91 14.84
CA THR A 229 6.41 -11.20 15.08
C THR A 229 6.46 -12.12 13.86
N GLY A 230 5.75 -11.81 12.76
CA GLY A 230 5.75 -12.64 11.55
C GLY A 230 7.07 -12.48 10.76
N ARG A 231 8.01 -13.41 10.93
CA ARG A 231 9.38 -13.33 10.37
C ARG A 231 9.79 -14.27 9.21
N PRO A 232 8.94 -15.05 8.53
CA PRO A 232 9.34 -15.72 7.29
C PRO A 232 9.16 -14.82 6.06
N LEU A 233 10.16 -13.97 5.82
CA LEU A 233 10.21 -13.03 4.70
C LEU A 233 9.94 -13.68 3.33
N GLY A 234 10.46 -14.90 3.11
CA GLY A 234 10.23 -15.64 1.87
C GLY A 234 8.78 -16.11 1.71
N LEU A 235 8.12 -16.52 2.80
CA LEU A 235 6.70 -16.85 2.77
C LEU A 235 5.87 -15.61 2.42
N GLN A 236 6.12 -14.48 3.09
CA GLN A 236 5.41 -13.22 2.82
C GLN A 236 5.57 -12.81 1.36
N GLN A 237 6.78 -12.90 0.80
CA GLN A 237 7.01 -12.57 -0.60
C GLN A 237 6.28 -13.51 -1.56
N THR A 238 6.30 -14.83 -1.32
CA THR A 238 5.57 -15.81 -2.14
C THR A 238 4.07 -15.50 -2.15
N LEU A 239 3.49 -15.25 -0.96
CA LEU A 239 2.09 -14.88 -0.82
C LEU A 239 1.76 -13.57 -1.52
N THR A 240 2.59 -12.53 -1.34
CA THR A 240 2.38 -11.23 -2.00
C THR A 240 2.43 -11.36 -3.51
N CYS A 241 3.44 -12.03 -4.07
CA CYS A 241 3.57 -12.19 -5.52
C CYS A 241 2.36 -12.94 -6.11
N TRP A 242 1.91 -13.99 -5.42
CA TRP A 242 0.72 -14.70 -5.85
C TRP A 242 -0.54 -13.83 -5.80
N LEU A 243 -0.77 -13.11 -4.69
CA LEU A 243 -1.91 -12.22 -4.51
C LEU A 243 -1.95 -11.11 -5.58
N ASN A 244 -0.79 -10.52 -5.87
CA ASN A 244 -0.66 -9.46 -6.88
C ASN A 244 -0.81 -9.98 -8.32
N GLY A 245 -0.73 -11.30 -8.53
CA GLY A 245 -0.73 -11.88 -9.87
C GLY A 245 0.57 -11.62 -10.61
N ASP A 246 1.69 -11.52 -9.88
CA ASP A 246 3.00 -11.27 -10.47
C ASP A 246 3.41 -12.41 -11.41
N ASP A 247 4.17 -12.05 -12.43
CA ASP A 247 4.73 -12.99 -13.40
C ASP A 247 5.51 -14.10 -12.70
N GLY A 248 5.27 -15.34 -13.14
CA GLY A 248 5.91 -16.51 -12.57
C GLY A 248 5.22 -17.07 -11.32
N SER A 249 4.11 -16.50 -10.84
CA SER A 249 3.22 -17.17 -9.89
C SER A 249 2.37 -18.25 -10.58
N TRP A 250 1.98 -19.31 -9.86
CA TRP A 250 1.08 -20.31 -10.42
C TRP A 250 -0.40 -19.96 -10.19
N ASP A 251 -1.28 -20.42 -11.10
CA ASP A 251 -2.73 -20.32 -10.89
C ASP A 251 -3.19 -21.10 -9.66
N ILE A 252 -2.57 -22.26 -9.41
CA ILE A 252 -2.72 -23.03 -8.18
C ILE A 252 -1.36 -23.03 -7.48
N GLU A 253 -1.22 -22.18 -6.48
CA GLU A 253 -0.03 -22.05 -5.65
C GLU A 253 -0.21 -22.86 -4.37
N THR A 254 0.85 -23.51 -3.90
CA THR A 254 0.78 -24.36 -2.71
C THR A 254 1.87 -23.95 -1.73
N VAL A 255 1.48 -23.74 -0.48
CA VAL A 255 2.39 -23.37 0.60
C VAL A 255 2.17 -24.36 1.73
N PHE A 256 3.26 -24.95 2.22
CA PHE A 256 3.23 -25.83 3.38
C PHE A 256 3.66 -25.04 4.61
N LEU A 257 2.87 -25.16 5.68
CA LEU A 257 3.15 -24.61 7.00
C LEU A 257 3.21 -25.74 8.01
N ARG A 258 4.11 -25.66 8.97
CA ARG A 258 4.08 -26.59 10.11
C ARG A 258 3.02 -26.10 11.09
N GLU A 259 2.29 -27.03 11.72
CA GLU A 259 1.25 -26.69 12.69
C GLU A 259 1.81 -25.94 13.93
N ASP A 260 3.08 -26.14 14.24
CA ASP A 260 3.80 -25.49 15.36
C ASP A 260 4.51 -24.18 14.98
N ASP A 261 4.54 -23.81 13.70
CA ASP A 261 5.25 -22.62 13.22
C ASP A 261 4.40 -21.35 13.35
N LYS A 262 4.44 -20.78 14.57
CA LYS A 262 3.72 -19.55 14.91
C LYS A 262 4.18 -18.35 14.08
N GLU A 263 5.45 -18.27 13.71
CA GLU A 263 5.94 -17.13 12.93
C GLU A 263 5.40 -17.17 11.50
N ALA A 264 5.30 -18.37 10.91
CA ALA A 264 4.71 -18.57 9.59
C ALA A 264 3.20 -18.39 9.56
N ASP A 265 2.49 -18.85 10.60
CA ASP A 265 1.06 -18.59 10.75
C ASP A 265 0.77 -17.07 10.90
N VAL A 266 1.54 -16.36 11.73
CA VAL A 266 1.41 -14.89 11.85
C VAL A 266 1.74 -14.18 10.55
N ALA A 267 2.79 -14.60 9.84
CA ALA A 267 3.13 -14.01 8.54
C ALA A 267 2.05 -14.25 7.48
N LEU A 268 1.49 -15.45 7.39
CA LEU A 268 0.36 -15.75 6.52
C LEU A 268 -0.80 -14.79 6.82
N ARG A 269 -1.27 -14.78 8.07
CA ARG A 269 -2.45 -13.97 8.47
C ARG A 269 -2.21 -12.48 8.29
N THR A 270 -0.98 -12.02 8.52
CA THR A 270 -0.58 -10.62 8.27
C THR A 270 -0.64 -10.29 6.79
N THR A 271 -0.05 -11.11 5.91
CA THR A 271 -0.08 -10.87 4.46
C THR A 271 -1.50 -10.93 3.91
N LEU A 272 -2.32 -11.88 4.36
CA LEU A 272 -3.74 -11.92 3.99
C LEU A 272 -4.46 -10.65 4.48
N GLY A 273 -4.26 -10.25 5.73
CA GLY A 273 -4.85 -9.03 6.29
C GLY A 273 -4.46 -7.76 5.53
N LEU A 274 -3.21 -7.64 5.07
CA LEU A 274 -2.75 -6.53 4.22
C LEU A 274 -3.40 -6.56 2.84
N ALA A 275 -3.70 -7.74 2.31
CA ALA A 275 -4.40 -7.91 1.04
C ALA A 275 -5.91 -7.63 1.13
N ASP A 276 -6.50 -7.67 2.32
CA ASP A 276 -7.92 -7.42 2.56
C ASP A 276 -8.21 -5.92 2.72
N ARG A 277 -9.22 -5.43 2.01
CA ARG A 277 -9.64 -4.02 2.08
C ARG A 277 -10.16 -3.64 3.46
N GLU A 278 -10.87 -4.55 4.13
CA GLU A 278 -11.46 -4.26 5.44
C GLU A 278 -10.43 -4.24 6.57
N ARG A 279 -9.28 -4.90 6.39
CA ARG A 279 -8.27 -5.03 7.45
C ARG A 279 -7.02 -4.23 7.23
N SER A 280 -6.64 -3.99 5.98
CA SER A 280 -5.43 -3.26 5.66
C SER A 280 -5.30 -1.88 6.35
N PRO A 281 -6.36 -1.05 6.55
CA PRO A 281 -6.20 0.23 7.24
C PRO A 281 -5.76 0.10 8.70
N GLY A 282 -6.12 -1.00 9.36
CA GLY A 282 -5.76 -1.28 10.76
C GLY A 282 -4.36 -1.92 10.92
N LEU A 283 -3.67 -2.20 9.81
CA LEU A 283 -2.37 -2.89 9.81
C LEU A 283 -1.25 -1.94 9.39
N SER A 284 -0.15 -1.94 10.14
CA SER A 284 1.01 -1.10 9.84
C SER A 284 1.78 -1.62 8.63
N THR A 285 1.91 -0.80 7.58
CA THR A 285 2.72 -1.08 6.38
C THR A 285 4.19 -0.69 6.53
N THR A 286 4.55 0.08 7.57
CA THR A 286 5.90 0.66 7.77
C THR A 286 7.04 -0.35 7.79
N ALA A 287 6.80 -1.60 8.23
CA ALA A 287 7.79 -2.66 8.17
C ALA A 287 8.02 -3.19 6.74
N SER A 288 7.00 -3.14 5.90
CA SER A 288 7.00 -3.63 4.52
C SER A 288 7.37 -2.57 3.49
N SER A 289 7.32 -1.28 3.85
CA SER A 289 7.76 -0.16 2.99
C SER A 289 9.27 0.12 3.04
N ARG A 290 10.03 -0.62 3.85
CA ARG A 290 11.49 -0.49 3.89
C ARG A 290 12.09 -1.00 2.56
N PRO A 291 13.11 -0.32 2.01
CA PRO A 291 13.92 -0.88 0.92
C PRO A 291 14.39 -2.28 1.32
N GLY A 292 14.21 -3.27 0.44
CA GLY A 292 14.55 -4.67 0.72
C GLY A 292 13.60 -5.45 1.65
N GLY A 293 12.50 -4.84 2.10
CA GLY A 293 11.39 -5.53 2.78
C GLY A 293 10.55 -6.37 1.82
N PRO A 294 9.64 -7.23 2.32
CA PRO A 294 8.73 -7.96 1.46
C PRO A 294 7.78 -6.96 0.81
N ALA A 295 7.45 -7.20 -0.46
CA ALA A 295 6.45 -6.39 -1.14
C ALA A 295 5.12 -6.40 -0.35
N VAL A 296 4.41 -5.27 -0.36
CA VAL A 296 3.07 -5.18 0.22
C VAL A 296 2.07 -5.73 -0.82
N PRO A 297 1.17 -6.64 -0.43
CA PRO A 297 0.11 -7.09 -1.33
C PRO A 297 -0.83 -5.94 -1.65
N ARG A 298 -1.30 -5.87 -2.89
CA ARG A 298 -2.30 -4.90 -3.33
C ARG A 298 -3.58 -5.07 -2.52
N ARG A 299 -4.20 -3.97 -2.09
CA ARG A 299 -5.42 -4.03 -1.29
C ARG A 299 -6.60 -4.52 -2.12
N GLY A 300 -7.35 -5.46 -1.57
CA GLY A 300 -8.41 -6.18 -2.26
C GLY A 300 -7.95 -7.14 -3.35
N SER A 301 -6.67 -7.55 -3.31
CA SER A 301 -6.15 -8.62 -4.18
C SER A 301 -6.61 -10.01 -3.76
N ILE A 302 -7.21 -10.16 -2.58
CA ILE A 302 -7.90 -11.37 -2.14
C ILE A 302 -9.42 -11.23 -2.34
N SER A 303 -10.04 -12.24 -2.95
CA SER A 303 -11.50 -12.29 -3.14
C SER A 303 -12.20 -13.07 -2.03
N LEU A 304 -11.58 -14.15 -1.55
CA LEU A 304 -12.12 -15.02 -0.51
C LEU A 304 -11.01 -15.80 0.20
N ALA A 305 -11.09 -15.90 1.53
CA ALA A 305 -10.30 -16.83 2.33
C ALA A 305 -11.22 -17.79 3.09
N VAL A 306 -10.88 -19.08 3.11
CA VAL A 306 -11.62 -20.10 3.84
C VAL A 306 -10.69 -20.90 4.74
N ALA A 307 -11.03 -21.00 6.01
CA ALA A 307 -10.42 -21.94 6.94
C ALA A 307 -11.25 -23.23 6.95
N ALA A 308 -10.69 -24.32 6.42
CA ALA A 308 -11.36 -25.62 6.34
C ALA A 308 -11.35 -26.39 7.67
N ALA A 309 -10.51 -25.99 8.63
CA ALA A 309 -10.41 -26.62 9.93
C ALA A 309 -11.78 -26.69 10.63
N GLY A 310 -12.21 -27.90 11.00
CA GLY A 310 -13.48 -28.15 11.69
C GLY A 310 -14.74 -27.97 10.85
N ARG A 311 -14.63 -27.79 9.53
CA ARG A 311 -15.80 -27.62 8.63
C ARG A 311 -16.16 -28.91 7.90
N SER A 312 -17.46 -29.11 7.68
CA SER A 312 -17.94 -30.16 6.77
C SER A 312 -17.79 -29.76 5.31
N ARG A 313 -17.84 -30.75 4.41
CA ARG A 313 -17.83 -30.53 2.95
C ARG A 313 -18.98 -29.62 2.50
N ASP A 314 -20.18 -29.79 3.04
CA ASP A 314 -21.33 -28.94 2.70
C ASP A 314 -21.19 -27.50 3.20
N GLN A 315 -20.46 -27.28 4.29
CA GLN A 315 -20.13 -25.93 4.75
C GLN A 315 -19.11 -25.29 3.80
N LEU A 316 -18.03 -26.00 3.47
CA LEU A 316 -17.01 -25.53 2.54
C LEU A 316 -17.56 -25.26 1.14
N ALA A 317 -18.41 -26.16 0.63
CA ALA A 317 -19.11 -25.97 -0.64
C ALA A 317 -20.03 -24.75 -0.62
N ARG A 318 -20.80 -24.55 0.46
CA ARG A 318 -21.63 -23.34 0.58
C ARG A 318 -20.80 -22.07 0.56
N ASP A 319 -19.69 -22.00 1.29
CA ASP A 319 -18.85 -20.80 1.29
C ASP A 319 -18.27 -20.51 -0.10
N LEU A 320 -17.75 -21.55 -0.76
CA LEU A 320 -17.11 -21.44 -2.06
C LEU A 320 -18.09 -21.25 -3.24
N GLU A 321 -19.31 -21.77 -3.13
CA GLU A 321 -20.35 -21.67 -4.18
C GLU A 321 -21.33 -20.52 -3.93
N SER A 322 -21.34 -19.91 -2.74
CA SER A 322 -22.20 -18.76 -2.40
C SER A 322 -21.87 -17.49 -3.18
N GLN A 323 -20.68 -17.42 -3.77
CA GLN A 323 -20.16 -16.28 -4.52
C GLN A 323 -20.19 -16.60 -6.02
N PRO A 324 -20.78 -15.75 -6.88
CA PRO A 324 -20.76 -15.98 -8.32
C PRO A 324 -19.30 -16.00 -8.84
N PRO A 325 -18.96 -16.88 -9.81
CA PRO A 325 -17.57 -17.11 -10.21
C PRO A 325 -16.84 -15.87 -10.73
N ARG A 326 -17.57 -14.90 -11.30
CA ARG A 326 -17.01 -13.62 -11.78
C ARG A 326 -16.45 -12.75 -10.63
N GLN A 327 -16.84 -13.03 -9.38
CA GLN A 327 -16.39 -12.32 -8.17
C GLN A 327 -15.16 -12.95 -7.50
N LEU A 328 -14.74 -14.15 -7.92
CA LEU A 328 -13.66 -14.90 -7.28
C LEU A 328 -12.43 -14.99 -8.19
N THR A 329 -11.57 -13.97 -8.16
CA THR A 329 -10.30 -13.99 -8.91
C THR A 329 -9.20 -14.72 -8.14
N SER A 330 -9.22 -14.63 -6.81
CA SER A 330 -8.19 -15.15 -5.91
C SER A 330 -8.81 -15.75 -4.64
N VAL A 331 -8.67 -17.06 -4.48
CA VAL A 331 -9.26 -17.81 -3.35
C VAL A 331 -8.15 -18.48 -2.54
N VAL A 332 -8.13 -18.21 -1.25
CA VAL A 332 -7.20 -18.82 -0.29
C VAL A 332 -7.92 -19.90 0.50
N VAL A 333 -7.36 -21.10 0.56
CA VAL A 333 -7.94 -22.22 1.29
C VAL A 333 -6.90 -22.78 2.24
N SER A 334 -7.13 -22.61 3.55
CA SER A 334 -6.30 -23.16 4.61
C SER A 334 -6.86 -24.50 5.05
N LEU A 335 -6.05 -25.54 4.88
CA LEU A 335 -6.39 -26.95 5.09
C LEU A 335 -5.52 -27.55 6.20
N PRO A 336 -6.13 -28.20 7.21
CA PRO A 336 -5.38 -28.85 8.28
C PRO A 336 -4.56 -30.05 7.76
N ASP A 337 -3.53 -30.45 8.52
CA ASP A 337 -2.62 -31.57 8.22
C ASP A 337 -3.40 -32.88 7.98
N ARG A 338 -4.30 -33.21 8.90
CA ARG A 338 -5.29 -34.26 8.69
C ARG A 338 -6.42 -33.65 7.87
N ALA A 339 -6.29 -33.81 6.55
CA ALA A 339 -7.21 -33.30 5.55
C ALA A 339 -8.69 -33.47 5.95
N ALA A 340 -9.52 -32.58 5.41
CA ALA A 340 -10.98 -32.60 5.52
C ALA A 340 -11.54 -34.02 5.46
N ALA A 341 -12.67 -34.28 6.12
CA ALA A 341 -13.29 -35.60 6.20
C ALA A 341 -13.43 -36.34 4.86
N ASP A 342 -13.37 -35.60 3.73
CA ASP A 342 -13.22 -36.14 2.37
C ASP A 342 -12.24 -35.28 1.51
N PRO A 343 -10.97 -35.71 1.33
CA PRO A 343 -9.97 -34.98 0.54
C PRO A 343 -10.24 -34.98 -0.97
N GLY A 344 -10.80 -36.07 -1.52
CA GLY A 344 -11.07 -36.20 -2.95
C GLY A 344 -12.23 -35.32 -3.40
N GLU A 345 -13.31 -35.28 -2.61
CA GLU A 345 -14.41 -34.35 -2.87
C GLU A 345 -13.99 -32.88 -2.78
N THR A 346 -13.11 -32.57 -1.81
CA THR A 346 -12.51 -31.23 -1.66
C THR A 346 -11.69 -30.87 -2.90
N ALA A 347 -10.84 -31.79 -3.38
CA ALA A 347 -10.11 -31.60 -4.64
C ALA A 347 -11.05 -31.36 -5.82
N GLY A 348 -12.12 -32.13 -5.94
CA GLY A 348 -13.14 -31.94 -6.96
C GLY A 348 -13.81 -30.56 -6.92
N LEU A 349 -14.10 -30.02 -5.73
CA LEU A 349 -14.65 -28.68 -5.55
C LEU A 349 -13.66 -27.59 -5.98
N LEU A 350 -12.42 -27.69 -5.52
CA LEU A 350 -11.36 -26.73 -5.85
C LEU A 350 -11.05 -26.74 -7.36
N ARG A 351 -11.01 -27.93 -7.98
CA ARG A 351 -10.84 -28.08 -9.43
C ARG A 351 -11.96 -27.38 -10.21
N ARG A 352 -13.21 -27.45 -9.73
CA ARG A 352 -14.34 -26.73 -10.36
C ARG A 352 -14.18 -25.21 -10.28
N LEU A 353 -13.64 -24.68 -9.18
CA LEU A 353 -13.36 -23.25 -9.05
C LEU A 353 -12.23 -22.81 -9.98
N ALA A 354 -11.12 -23.56 -9.99
CA ALA A 354 -10.00 -23.31 -10.90
C ALA A 354 -10.46 -23.35 -12.38
N GLY A 355 -11.28 -24.34 -12.74
CA GLY A 355 -11.86 -24.44 -14.09
C GLY A 355 -12.82 -23.30 -14.47
N ARG A 356 -13.25 -22.48 -13.51
CA ARG A 356 -14.04 -21.26 -13.73
C ARG A 356 -13.18 -19.99 -13.77
N GLY A 357 -11.85 -20.12 -13.68
CA GLY A 357 -10.90 -19.01 -13.75
C GLY A 357 -10.44 -18.46 -12.40
N ALA A 358 -10.78 -19.10 -11.28
CA ALA A 358 -10.28 -18.68 -9.97
C ALA A 358 -8.83 -19.15 -9.76
N ARG A 359 -7.95 -18.25 -9.34
CA ARG A 359 -6.62 -18.63 -8.85
C ARG A 359 -6.75 -19.13 -7.42
N LEU A 360 -6.09 -20.24 -7.10
CA LEU A 360 -6.14 -20.88 -5.79
C LEU A 360 -4.79 -20.80 -5.08
N LEU A 361 -4.81 -20.40 -3.81
CA LEU A 361 -3.68 -20.56 -2.89
C LEU A 361 -4.06 -21.60 -1.85
N LEU A 362 -3.36 -22.73 -1.87
CA LEU A 362 -3.55 -23.83 -0.94
C LEU A 362 -2.53 -23.71 0.20
N VAL A 363 -3.01 -23.42 1.41
CA VAL A 363 -2.18 -23.44 2.61
C VAL A 363 -2.39 -24.77 3.30
N LEU A 364 -1.38 -25.63 3.26
CA LEU A 364 -1.43 -26.99 3.77
C LEU A 364 -0.64 -27.10 5.07
N HIS A 365 -1.25 -27.57 6.14
CA HIS A 365 -0.55 -27.78 7.42
C HIS A 365 0.20 -29.13 7.52
N GLY A 366 0.32 -29.85 6.40
CA GLY A 366 1.10 -31.07 6.24
C GLY A 366 0.94 -31.72 4.86
N PRO A 367 1.52 -32.93 4.63
CA PRO A 367 1.45 -33.61 3.35
C PRO A 367 0.01 -33.97 2.96
N ALA A 368 -0.42 -33.60 1.75
CA ALA A 368 -1.78 -33.81 1.27
C ALA A 368 -1.82 -34.54 -0.09
N PRO A 369 -1.43 -35.83 -0.15
CA PRO A 369 -1.18 -36.54 -1.40
C PRO A 369 -2.36 -36.54 -2.37
N VAL A 370 -3.57 -36.80 -1.87
CA VAL A 370 -4.79 -36.78 -2.69
C VAL A 370 -5.02 -35.41 -3.30
N LEU A 371 -4.94 -34.33 -2.50
CA LEU A 371 -5.15 -32.96 -2.98
C LEU A 371 -4.10 -32.54 -3.99
N THR A 372 -2.82 -32.80 -3.70
CA THR A 372 -1.72 -32.42 -4.59
C THR A 372 -1.73 -33.23 -5.89
N GLY A 373 -1.98 -34.54 -5.84
CA GLY A 373 -2.05 -35.40 -7.02
C GLY A 373 -3.24 -35.06 -7.92
N GLU A 374 -4.37 -34.64 -7.33
CA GLU A 374 -5.56 -34.26 -8.08
C GLU A 374 -5.50 -32.84 -8.67
N LEU A 375 -4.90 -31.87 -7.98
CA LEU A 375 -4.94 -30.46 -8.37
C LEU A 375 -3.70 -29.99 -9.13
N LEU A 376 -2.54 -30.60 -8.89
CA LEU A 376 -1.29 -30.16 -9.49
C LEU A 376 -0.94 -31.00 -10.73
N PRO A 377 -0.37 -30.40 -11.78
CA PRO A 377 0.09 -31.15 -12.95
C PRO A 377 1.27 -32.05 -12.60
N ALA A 378 1.42 -33.19 -13.29
CA ALA A 378 2.48 -34.18 -13.06
C ALA A 378 3.92 -33.60 -13.13
N GLY A 379 4.13 -32.52 -13.91
CA GLY A 379 5.41 -31.83 -14.02
C GLY A 379 5.70 -30.80 -12.91
N ARG A 380 4.79 -30.60 -11.95
CA ARG A 380 4.88 -29.49 -10.98
C ARG A 380 6.16 -29.53 -10.16
N ALA A 381 6.56 -30.68 -9.63
CA ALA A 381 7.75 -30.79 -8.80
C ALA A 381 9.04 -30.43 -9.56
N ALA A 382 9.14 -30.79 -10.85
CA ALA A 382 10.28 -30.45 -11.69
C ALA A 382 10.35 -28.94 -11.98
N GLN A 383 9.22 -28.33 -12.35
CA GLN A 383 9.12 -26.88 -12.57
C GLN A 383 9.46 -26.10 -11.29
N TRP A 384 9.03 -26.59 -10.13
CA TRP A 384 9.35 -26.01 -8.84
C TRP A 384 10.86 -26.05 -8.57
N LEU A 385 11.47 -27.21 -8.82
CA LEU A 385 12.90 -27.40 -8.64
C LEU A 385 13.73 -26.48 -9.54
N GLU A 386 13.33 -26.30 -10.80
CA GLU A 386 13.96 -25.34 -11.73
C GLU A 386 13.87 -23.90 -11.19
N ARG A 387 12.68 -23.48 -10.74
CA ARG A 387 12.49 -22.17 -10.09
C ARG A 387 13.37 -22.01 -8.84
N LEU A 388 13.50 -23.06 -8.03
CA LEU A 388 14.33 -23.05 -6.83
C LEU A 388 15.82 -22.95 -7.16
N ALA A 389 16.27 -23.65 -8.21
CA ALA A 389 17.65 -23.60 -8.69
C ALA A 389 18.01 -22.19 -9.20
N ASP A 390 17.15 -21.56 -10.01
CA ASP A 390 17.34 -20.16 -10.45
C ASP A 390 17.49 -19.20 -9.25
N ARG A 391 16.62 -19.33 -8.25
CA ARG A 391 16.71 -18.51 -7.03
C ARG A 391 17.97 -18.78 -6.21
N ALA A 392 18.43 -20.03 -6.14
CA ALA A 392 19.67 -20.39 -5.45
C ALA A 392 20.90 -19.80 -6.17
N ASP A 393 20.91 -19.81 -7.50
CA ASP A 393 21.95 -19.20 -8.33
C ASP A 393 21.98 -17.68 -8.17
N ARG A 394 20.80 -17.04 -8.21
CA ARG A 394 20.64 -15.60 -7.92
C ARG A 394 21.20 -15.26 -6.53
N LEU A 395 20.80 -15.98 -5.49
CA LEU A 395 21.31 -15.78 -4.13
C LEU A 395 22.83 -15.88 -4.07
N SER A 396 23.41 -16.93 -4.67
CA SER A 396 24.87 -17.12 -4.73
C SER A 396 25.57 -15.97 -5.48
N GLY A 397 24.95 -15.44 -6.54
CA GLY A 397 25.39 -14.25 -7.25
C GLY A 397 25.37 -12.99 -6.40
N THR A 398 24.21 -12.66 -5.83
CA THR A 398 23.98 -11.50 -4.95
C THR A 398 24.95 -11.50 -3.77
N GLU A 399 25.13 -12.62 -3.08
CA GLU A 399 26.06 -12.70 -1.95
C GLU A 399 27.53 -12.44 -2.36
N ARG A 400 27.93 -12.84 -3.58
CA ARG A 400 29.27 -12.52 -4.11
C ARG A 400 29.39 -11.03 -4.36
N THR A 401 28.41 -10.42 -5.00
CA THR A 401 28.37 -8.97 -5.25
C THR A 401 28.41 -8.17 -3.95
N VAL A 402 27.61 -8.54 -2.96
CA VAL A 402 27.59 -7.91 -1.63
C VAL A 402 28.98 -7.96 -0.97
N ARG A 403 29.63 -9.12 -0.99
CA ARG A 403 30.99 -9.27 -0.42
C ARG A 403 32.02 -8.44 -1.18
N ASP A 404 31.89 -8.31 -2.49
CA ASP A 404 32.78 -7.49 -3.30
C ASP A 404 32.59 -5.99 -3.03
N LEU A 405 31.34 -5.53 -2.93
CA LEU A 405 31.00 -4.15 -2.56
C LEU A 405 31.48 -3.83 -1.16
N PHE A 406 31.19 -4.70 -0.19
CA PHE A 406 31.61 -4.52 1.19
C PHE A 406 33.13 -4.38 1.29
N ARG A 407 33.91 -5.27 0.65
CA ARG A 407 35.39 -5.17 0.63
C ARG A 407 35.93 -3.87 0.02
N ARG A 408 35.19 -3.25 -0.91
CA ARG A 408 35.59 -1.96 -1.51
C ARG A 408 35.29 -0.78 -0.59
N LEU A 409 34.21 -0.86 0.18
CA LEU A 409 33.71 0.24 0.99
C LEU A 409 34.20 0.20 2.44
N GLU A 410 34.39 -0.98 3.03
CA GLU A 410 34.82 -1.17 4.42
C GLU A 410 36.07 -0.36 4.82
N PRO A 411 37.10 -0.21 3.96
CA PRO A 411 38.26 0.62 4.31
C PRO A 411 37.96 2.13 4.40
N ARG A 412 36.80 2.59 3.91
CA ARG A 412 36.44 4.01 3.70
C ARG A 412 35.17 4.45 4.42
N VAL A 413 34.27 3.52 4.75
CA VAL A 413 32.97 3.85 5.34
C VAL A 413 32.73 3.01 6.59
N THR A 414 32.45 3.68 7.71
CA THR A 414 32.00 3.03 8.95
C THR A 414 30.49 2.77 8.93
N GLY A 415 30.02 1.78 9.68
CA GLY A 415 28.58 1.54 9.87
C GLY A 415 27.89 0.85 8.69
N LEU A 416 28.65 0.29 7.75
CA LEU A 416 28.10 -0.50 6.65
C LEU A 416 27.39 -1.77 7.17
N PRO A 417 26.30 -2.20 6.52
CA PRO A 417 25.69 -3.48 6.83
C PRO A 417 26.67 -4.63 6.55
N ALA A 418 26.79 -5.55 7.50
CA ALA A 418 27.66 -6.72 7.35
C ALA A 418 27.17 -7.60 6.19
N PRO A 419 28.09 -8.23 5.43
CA PRO A 419 27.71 -9.16 4.38
C PRO A 419 26.98 -10.37 4.99
N PRO A 420 25.91 -10.88 4.35
CA PRO A 420 25.17 -12.03 4.84
C PRO A 420 26.03 -13.31 4.81
N ALA A 421 25.62 -14.30 5.61
CA ALA A 421 26.23 -15.62 5.58
C ALA A 421 26.06 -16.30 4.20
N ARG A 422 26.93 -17.27 3.88
CA ARG A 422 26.97 -17.93 2.57
C ARG A 422 25.88 -19.00 2.42
N HIS A 423 24.63 -18.56 2.27
CA HIS A 423 23.48 -19.44 2.10
C HIS A 423 23.36 -19.96 0.66
N GLY A 424 23.80 -19.19 -0.35
CA GLY A 424 23.67 -19.54 -1.76
C GLY A 424 24.31 -20.88 -2.13
N ALA A 425 25.57 -21.11 -1.73
CA ALA A 425 26.25 -22.39 -2.01
C ALA A 425 25.56 -23.58 -1.32
N ARG A 426 25.00 -23.37 -0.12
CA ARG A 426 24.23 -24.40 0.59
C ARG A 426 22.89 -24.65 -0.11
N ALA A 427 22.23 -23.61 -0.60
CA ALA A 427 20.99 -23.72 -1.36
C ALA A 427 21.21 -24.51 -2.66
N GLN A 428 22.28 -24.24 -3.40
CA GLN A 428 22.66 -24.99 -4.60
C GLN A 428 22.86 -26.49 -4.30
N LEU A 429 23.62 -26.82 -3.25
CA LEU A 429 23.79 -28.22 -2.83
C LEU A 429 22.44 -28.88 -2.49
N TRP A 430 21.57 -28.17 -1.78
CA TRP A 430 20.25 -28.68 -1.41
C TRP A 430 19.36 -28.89 -2.63
N THR A 431 19.40 -28.00 -3.64
CA THR A 431 18.68 -28.21 -4.90
C THR A 431 19.15 -29.45 -5.64
N THR A 432 20.46 -29.74 -5.66
CA THR A 432 20.98 -30.98 -6.25
C THR A 432 20.49 -32.23 -5.49
N GLN A 433 20.40 -32.15 -4.17
CA GLN A 433 19.86 -33.26 -3.36
C GLN A 433 18.36 -33.49 -3.63
N LEU A 434 17.58 -32.43 -3.74
CA LEU A 434 16.15 -32.50 -4.08
C LEU A 434 15.93 -33.01 -5.52
N ALA A 435 16.81 -32.67 -6.45
CA ALA A 435 16.80 -33.23 -7.80
C ALA A 435 16.98 -34.76 -7.78
N ALA A 436 17.95 -35.25 -7.00
CA ALA A 436 18.18 -36.67 -6.85
C ALA A 436 17.02 -37.40 -6.13
N GLU A 437 16.31 -36.72 -5.22
CA GLU A 437 15.08 -37.25 -4.61
C GLU A 437 13.94 -37.34 -5.61
N LEU A 438 13.77 -36.31 -6.48
CA LEU A 438 12.77 -36.33 -7.54
C LEU A 438 12.98 -37.49 -8.52
N GLU A 439 14.22 -37.72 -8.96
CA GLU A 439 14.53 -38.86 -9.83
C GLU A 439 14.27 -40.20 -9.15
N ARG A 440 14.64 -40.36 -7.87
CA ARG A 440 14.30 -41.57 -7.10
C ARG A 440 12.80 -41.80 -6.98
N THR A 441 12.03 -40.72 -6.76
CA THR A 441 10.57 -40.79 -6.66
C THR A 441 9.98 -41.25 -7.99
N ARG A 442 10.43 -40.69 -9.12
CA ARG A 442 10.04 -41.09 -10.49
C ARG A 442 10.33 -42.55 -10.80
N GLU A 443 11.50 -43.05 -10.39
CA GLU A 443 11.87 -44.47 -10.55
C GLU A 443 10.96 -45.40 -9.74
N GLN A 444 10.40 -44.91 -8.63
CA GLN A 444 9.52 -45.66 -7.73
C GLN A 444 8.03 -45.56 -8.07
N GLU A 445 7.58 -44.62 -8.92
CA GLU A 445 6.18 -44.47 -9.35
C GLU A 445 5.61 -45.73 -10.06
N GLY A 446 6.47 -46.65 -10.51
CA GLY A 446 6.09 -47.97 -11.02
C GLY A 446 5.66 -48.99 -9.94
N VAL A 447 5.74 -48.66 -8.65
CA VAL A 447 5.45 -49.57 -7.52
C VAL A 447 4.21 -49.10 -6.75
N PRO A 448 3.17 -49.95 -6.59
CA PRO A 448 1.81 -49.53 -6.21
C PRO A 448 1.58 -49.13 -4.74
N SER A 449 2.60 -48.84 -3.93
CA SER A 449 2.42 -48.68 -2.46
C SER A 449 3.02 -47.40 -1.82
N GLY A 450 3.68 -46.50 -2.57
CA GLY A 450 4.32 -45.29 -1.99
C GLY A 450 4.26 -43.98 -2.81
N SER A 451 4.01 -44.05 -4.12
CA SER A 451 4.24 -42.94 -5.06
C SER A 451 3.61 -41.58 -4.68
N GLU A 452 2.31 -41.51 -4.37
CA GLU A 452 1.66 -40.21 -4.13
C GLU A 452 2.09 -39.53 -2.82
N ALA A 453 2.34 -40.32 -1.77
CA ALA A 453 2.78 -39.82 -0.48
C ALA A 453 4.21 -39.28 -0.56
N ASP A 454 5.08 -39.98 -1.29
CA ASP A 454 6.47 -39.56 -1.49
C ASP A 454 6.55 -38.27 -2.31
N VAL A 455 5.73 -38.13 -3.36
CA VAL A 455 5.60 -36.86 -4.12
C VAL A 455 5.09 -35.72 -3.24
N ALA A 456 4.08 -35.95 -2.40
CA ALA A 456 3.56 -34.92 -1.51
C ALA A 456 4.60 -34.46 -0.47
N ALA A 457 5.38 -35.40 0.07
CA ALA A 457 6.49 -35.09 0.98
C ALA A 457 7.59 -34.29 0.26
N LEU A 458 7.90 -34.63 -1.00
CA LEU A 458 8.85 -33.87 -1.82
C LEU A 458 8.36 -32.44 -2.10
N LEU A 459 7.09 -32.24 -2.44
CA LEU A 459 6.49 -30.91 -2.63
C LEU A 459 6.57 -30.07 -1.33
N GLN A 460 6.35 -30.70 -0.18
CA GLN A 460 6.52 -30.04 1.10
C GLN A 460 7.97 -29.59 1.33
N MET A 461 8.95 -30.45 1.05
CA MET A 461 10.38 -30.10 1.15
C MET A 461 10.75 -28.95 0.20
N LEU A 462 10.24 -28.98 -1.04
CA LEU A 462 10.45 -27.91 -2.03
C LEU A 462 9.89 -26.57 -1.55
N SER A 463 8.68 -26.56 -0.96
CA SER A 463 8.07 -25.34 -0.43
C SER A 463 8.89 -24.72 0.69
N TYR A 464 9.34 -25.51 1.68
CA TYR A 464 10.21 -25.01 2.75
C TYR A 464 11.56 -24.51 2.22
N ALA A 465 12.15 -25.23 1.26
CA ALA A 465 13.40 -24.82 0.64
C ALA A 465 13.24 -23.47 -0.08
N GLU A 466 12.16 -23.31 -0.85
CA GLU A 466 11.86 -22.07 -1.56
C GLU A 466 11.66 -20.89 -0.61
N GLN A 467 10.86 -21.05 0.44
CA GLN A 467 10.65 -19.99 1.44
C GLN A 467 11.97 -19.59 2.11
N SER A 468 12.83 -20.56 2.44
CA SER A 468 14.13 -20.29 3.07
C SER A 468 15.09 -19.58 2.10
N VAL A 469 15.19 -20.04 0.85
CA VAL A 469 16.09 -19.47 -0.17
C VAL A 469 15.63 -18.06 -0.54
N LEU A 470 14.34 -17.85 -0.78
CA LEU A 470 13.79 -16.54 -1.10
C LEU A 470 13.97 -15.55 0.06
N GLY A 471 13.75 -15.99 1.30
CA GLY A 471 14.00 -15.16 2.48
C GLY A 471 15.49 -14.75 2.62
N ALA A 472 16.42 -15.64 2.28
CA ALA A 472 17.85 -15.31 2.25
C ALA A 472 18.21 -14.37 1.10
N LEU A 473 17.61 -14.56 -0.08
CA LEU A 473 17.82 -13.72 -1.25
C LEU A 473 17.39 -12.28 -0.98
N LEU A 474 16.18 -12.06 -0.46
CA LEU A 474 15.67 -10.72 -0.15
C LEU A 474 16.56 -9.99 0.86
N ARG A 475 17.07 -10.70 1.88
CA ARG A 475 18.04 -10.11 2.82
C ARG A 475 19.37 -9.74 2.16
N ALA A 476 19.84 -10.56 1.22
CA ALA A 476 21.07 -10.25 0.49
C ALA A 476 20.87 -9.06 -0.47
N GLU A 477 19.73 -8.98 -1.15
CA GLU A 477 19.34 -7.86 -2.02
C GLU A 477 19.20 -6.54 -1.24
N ASP A 478 18.61 -6.57 -0.03
CA ASP A 478 18.55 -5.41 0.87
C ASP A 478 19.94 -4.87 1.23
N VAL A 479 20.85 -5.76 1.65
CA VAL A 479 22.23 -5.38 1.99
C VAL A 479 22.95 -4.85 0.74
N GLU A 480 22.75 -5.48 -0.42
CA GLU A 480 23.33 -5.00 -1.68
C GLU A 480 22.86 -3.58 -2.01
N GLN A 481 21.56 -3.32 -1.92
CA GLN A 481 20.98 -2.01 -2.20
C GLN A 481 21.56 -0.93 -1.28
N ARG A 482 21.71 -1.21 0.01
CA ARG A 482 22.31 -0.26 0.97
C ARG A 482 23.78 0.00 0.68
N LEU A 483 24.56 -1.03 0.31
CA LEU A 483 25.97 -0.85 -0.07
C LEU A 483 26.11 -0.06 -1.37
N ARG A 484 25.24 -0.29 -2.36
CA ARG A 484 25.21 0.49 -3.60
C ARG A 484 24.85 1.95 -3.32
N ALA A 485 23.81 2.20 -2.53
CA ALA A 485 23.43 3.56 -2.13
C ALA A 485 24.57 4.29 -1.40
N ALA A 486 25.30 3.60 -0.52
CA ALA A 486 26.49 4.15 0.13
C ALA A 486 27.59 4.50 -0.88
N LEU A 487 27.86 3.63 -1.85
CA LEU A 487 28.85 3.88 -2.91
C LEU A 487 28.45 5.07 -3.79
N ASP A 488 27.20 5.10 -4.26
CA ASP A 488 26.67 6.17 -5.09
C ASP A 488 26.75 7.51 -4.35
N ARG A 489 26.33 7.53 -3.08
CA ARG A 489 26.44 8.73 -2.24
C ARG A 489 27.88 9.22 -2.10
N MET A 490 28.85 8.32 -1.93
CA MET A 490 30.26 8.71 -1.90
C MET A 490 30.73 9.32 -3.23
N LEU A 491 30.32 8.74 -4.36
CA LEU A 491 30.68 9.25 -5.68
C LEU A 491 30.09 10.63 -5.93
N ASP A 492 28.82 10.83 -5.55
CA ASP A 492 28.14 12.11 -5.64
C ASP A 492 28.83 13.19 -4.81
N LEU A 493 29.18 12.89 -3.55
CA LEU A 493 29.87 13.82 -2.66
C LEU A 493 31.27 14.18 -3.19
N ARG A 494 31.99 13.23 -3.80
CA ARG A 494 33.26 13.51 -4.49
C ARG A 494 33.09 14.40 -5.72
N GLY A 495 32.06 14.13 -6.52
CA GLY A 495 31.72 14.92 -7.70
C GLY A 495 31.38 16.36 -7.31
N LEU A 496 30.52 16.53 -6.30
CA LEU A 496 30.12 17.83 -5.77
C LEU A 496 31.33 18.61 -5.22
N LEU A 497 32.19 17.97 -4.42
CA LEU A 497 33.40 18.60 -3.89
C LEU A 497 34.33 19.08 -5.01
N ALA A 498 34.53 18.27 -6.05
CA ALA A 498 35.36 18.64 -7.20
C ALA A 498 34.75 19.78 -8.03
N ALA A 499 33.43 19.77 -8.23
CA ALA A 499 32.72 20.81 -8.98
C ALA A 499 32.80 22.17 -8.28
N GLU A 500 32.52 22.22 -6.98
CA GLU A 500 32.60 23.48 -6.21
C GLU A 500 34.04 23.99 -6.07
N GLN A 501 35.03 23.09 -5.99
CA GLN A 501 36.44 23.48 -6.04
C GLN A 501 36.81 24.13 -7.39
N ALA A 502 36.37 23.53 -8.50
CA ALA A 502 36.58 24.10 -9.84
C ALA A 502 35.91 25.48 -9.96
N ARG A 503 34.68 25.62 -9.45
CA ARG A 503 33.95 26.88 -9.43
C ARG A 503 34.68 27.98 -8.67
N LEU A 504 35.28 27.68 -7.51
CA LEU A 504 36.13 28.63 -6.77
C LEU A 504 37.37 29.04 -7.56
N ALA A 505 37.99 28.10 -8.28
CA ALA A 505 39.17 28.35 -9.09
C ALA A 505 38.85 29.28 -10.28
N ASP A 506 37.74 29.06 -10.96
CA ASP A 506 37.28 29.89 -12.09
C ASP A 506 37.02 31.35 -11.68
N HIS A 507 36.61 31.59 -10.43
CA HIS A 507 36.40 32.92 -9.87
C HIS A 507 37.64 33.52 -9.20
N GLN A 508 38.82 32.89 -9.35
CA GLN A 508 40.09 33.32 -8.75
C GLN A 508 40.06 33.44 -7.21
N ARG A 509 39.21 32.66 -6.53
CA ARG A 509 39.08 32.65 -5.06
C ARG A 509 39.57 31.35 -4.42
N ALA A 510 40.41 30.60 -5.13
CA ALA A 510 40.97 29.34 -4.66
C ALA A 510 41.85 29.47 -3.39
N GLU A 511 42.31 30.68 -3.06
CA GLU A 511 43.17 30.96 -1.89
C GLU A 511 42.38 31.36 -0.63
N ASP A 512 41.04 31.33 -0.64
CA ASP A 512 40.25 31.60 0.57
C ASP A 512 40.57 30.57 1.67
N ALA A 513 41.17 31.03 2.77
CA ALA A 513 41.69 30.17 3.82
C ALA A 513 40.61 29.26 4.44
N VAL A 514 39.38 29.77 4.61
CA VAL A 514 38.27 29.00 5.20
C VAL A 514 37.80 27.93 4.22
N ALA A 515 37.66 28.28 2.94
CA ALA A 515 37.28 27.33 1.90
C ALA A 515 38.35 26.24 1.71
N VAL A 516 39.64 26.60 1.76
CA VAL A 516 40.77 25.66 1.65
C VAL A 516 40.77 24.66 2.81
N ASP A 517 40.57 25.10 4.04
CA ASP A 517 40.56 24.21 5.20
C ASP A 517 39.35 23.27 5.19
N GLN A 518 38.17 23.77 4.82
CA GLN A 518 36.96 22.95 4.67
C GLN A 518 37.09 21.95 3.52
N TYR A 519 37.65 22.36 2.38
CA TYR A 519 37.96 21.46 1.26
C TYR A 519 38.93 20.36 1.72
N ARG A 520 40.02 20.72 2.41
CA ARG A 520 41.00 19.74 2.91
C ARG A 520 40.34 18.74 3.86
N ARG A 521 39.47 19.22 4.76
CA ARG A 521 38.74 18.36 5.71
C ARG A 521 37.80 17.40 4.99
N ALA A 522 37.00 17.89 4.04
CA ALA A 522 36.09 17.05 3.25
C ALA A 522 36.86 16.02 2.41
N GLN A 523 37.94 16.45 1.76
CA GLN A 523 38.83 15.58 0.98
C GLN A 523 39.48 14.51 1.87
N GLN A 524 39.92 14.88 3.07
CA GLN A 524 40.48 13.95 4.04
C GLN A 524 39.46 12.87 4.41
N LEU A 525 38.23 13.25 4.78
CA LEU A 525 37.18 12.29 5.12
C LEU A 525 36.77 11.37 3.95
N LEU A 526 36.88 11.88 2.71
CA LEU A 526 36.59 11.10 1.49
C LEU A 526 37.70 10.12 1.08
N THR A 527 38.94 10.37 1.50
CA THR A 527 40.12 9.65 1.01
C THR A 527 40.89 8.89 2.09
N GLU A 528 40.86 9.37 3.33
CA GLU A 528 41.62 8.84 4.47
C GLU A 528 40.71 8.09 5.45
N GLY A 529 40.98 6.79 5.58
CA GLY A 529 40.38 5.92 6.61
C GLY A 529 38.86 5.73 6.50
N PRO A 530 38.30 4.90 7.40
CA PRO A 530 36.86 4.73 7.45
C PRO A 530 36.21 5.90 8.20
N SER A 531 35.31 6.61 7.53
CA SER A 531 34.52 7.72 8.09
C SER A 531 33.02 7.42 8.00
N SER A 532 32.20 8.06 8.83
CA SER A 532 30.74 7.97 8.67
C SER A 532 30.30 8.77 7.45
N LEU A 533 29.34 8.25 6.67
CA LEU A 533 28.76 8.98 5.54
C LEU A 533 28.18 10.32 5.97
N ASP A 534 27.55 10.38 7.14
CA ASP A 534 26.97 11.60 7.67
C ASP A 534 28.04 12.66 7.98
N ASP A 535 29.22 12.24 8.46
CA ASP A 535 30.35 13.14 8.72
C ASP A 535 30.92 13.71 7.42
N VAL A 536 31.06 12.86 6.41
CA VAL A 536 31.51 13.25 5.07
C VAL A 536 30.53 14.26 4.47
N GLU A 537 29.23 13.97 4.54
CA GLU A 537 28.17 14.82 4.01
C GLU A 537 28.13 16.19 4.69
N ARG A 538 28.24 16.23 6.02
CA ARG A 538 28.36 17.49 6.75
C ARG A 538 29.57 18.31 6.31
N ALA A 539 30.72 17.66 6.13
CA ALA A 539 31.96 18.36 5.72
C ALA A 539 31.86 18.94 4.30
N VAL A 540 31.32 18.17 3.35
CA VAL A 540 31.10 18.64 1.97
C VAL A 540 30.06 19.76 1.93
N THR A 541 28.96 19.62 2.66
CA THR A 541 27.91 20.65 2.74
C THR A 541 28.43 21.95 3.34
N ALA A 542 29.28 21.88 4.38
CA ALA A 542 29.93 23.05 4.95
C ALA A 542 30.81 23.77 3.93
N PHE A 543 31.59 23.03 3.14
CA PHE A 543 32.40 23.61 2.06
C PHE A 543 31.53 24.27 0.98
N VAL A 544 30.50 23.59 0.48
CA VAL A 544 29.57 24.11 -0.54
C VAL A 544 28.91 25.41 -0.06
N ARG A 545 28.43 25.44 1.19
CA ARG A 545 27.84 26.64 1.79
C ARG A 545 28.82 27.81 1.82
N THR A 546 30.08 27.56 2.15
CA THR A 546 31.12 28.61 2.12
C THR A 546 31.40 29.09 0.70
N VAL A 547 31.48 28.18 -0.28
CA VAL A 547 31.66 28.56 -1.69
C VAL A 547 30.54 29.50 -2.14
N HIS A 548 29.28 29.12 -1.91
CA HIS A 548 28.13 29.94 -2.26
C HIS A 548 28.15 31.29 -1.55
N ALA A 549 28.35 31.31 -0.23
CA ALA A 549 28.41 32.57 0.54
C ALA A 549 29.52 33.52 0.06
N ARG A 550 30.65 32.98 -0.43
CA ARG A 550 31.74 33.80 -0.96
C ARG A 550 31.43 34.30 -2.37
N LEU A 551 30.92 33.46 -3.26
CA LEU A 551 30.67 33.84 -4.65
C LEU A 551 29.43 34.73 -4.79
N ASP A 552 28.39 34.48 -4.00
CA ASP A 552 27.11 35.22 -4.05
C ASP A 552 27.11 36.46 -3.13
N GLY A 553 28.09 36.57 -2.21
CA GLY A 553 28.17 37.63 -1.19
C GLY A 553 29.17 38.77 -1.45
N GLY A 554 29.57 39.05 -2.69
CA GLY A 554 30.45 40.20 -3.00
C GLY A 554 29.68 41.52 -3.14
N PRO A 555 30.08 42.63 -2.48
CA PRO A 555 29.47 43.95 -2.71
C PRO A 555 29.78 44.40 -4.14
N GLY A 556 28.74 44.84 -4.86
CA GLY A 556 28.92 45.49 -6.16
C GLY A 556 29.83 46.72 -6.03
N PRO A 557 30.72 47.00 -7.01
CA PRO A 557 31.55 48.19 -6.95
C PRO A 557 30.74 49.41 -7.42
N GLU A 558 30.14 50.15 -6.48
CA GLU A 558 29.79 51.56 -6.69
C GLU A 558 30.97 52.47 -6.29
N GLY A 559 31.60 53.05 -7.32
CA GLY A 559 31.82 54.50 -7.44
C GLY A 559 32.78 55.22 -6.48
N ALA A 560 33.93 55.66 -7.02
CA ALA A 560 34.50 56.99 -6.73
C ALA A 560 35.37 57.50 -7.91
N PRO A 561 35.52 58.83 -8.11
CA PRO A 561 35.34 59.46 -9.43
C PRO A 561 36.56 60.16 -10.07
N ARG A 562 36.37 60.55 -11.37
CA ARG A 562 36.98 61.65 -12.20
C ARG A 562 37.98 61.24 -13.31
N PRO A 563 38.29 62.10 -14.31
CA PRO A 563 37.46 62.98 -15.17
C PRO A 563 37.86 62.96 -16.68
N GLY A 564 36.94 63.31 -17.61
CA GLY A 564 37.18 63.66 -19.03
C GLY A 564 37.62 62.48 -19.91
N ASP A 565 37.13 62.22 -21.12
CA ASP A 565 36.91 63.06 -22.32
C ASP A 565 36.15 62.11 -23.29
N GLY A 566 34.93 62.38 -23.75
CA GLY A 566 34.68 63.09 -25.01
C GLY A 566 34.02 62.18 -26.06
N GLY A 567 32.75 62.45 -26.39
CA GLY A 567 32.02 61.98 -27.59
C GLY A 567 31.54 60.52 -27.60
N ASP A 568 30.52 60.10 -28.32
CA ASP A 568 29.45 60.72 -29.12
C ASP A 568 28.49 59.55 -29.49
N ARG A 569 27.19 59.83 -29.62
CA ARG A 569 26.11 59.06 -30.31
C ARG A 569 25.47 57.84 -29.62
N GLY A 570 24.20 58.05 -29.23
CA GLY A 570 23.09 57.52 -30.05
C GLY A 570 22.09 56.58 -29.35
N ASP A 571 20.96 57.15 -28.92
CA ASP A 571 19.56 56.66 -28.94
C ASP A 571 19.30 55.14 -29.09
N SER A 572 18.44 54.47 -28.30
CA SER A 572 17.05 54.78 -27.88
C SER A 572 16.58 53.64 -26.94
N HIS A 573 16.00 53.94 -25.77
CA HIS A 573 14.55 53.83 -25.42
C HIS A 573 13.90 52.46 -25.75
N SER A 574 13.16 51.77 -24.88
CA SER A 574 12.59 52.07 -23.55
C SER A 574 11.77 50.85 -23.09
N ASP A 575 11.66 50.67 -21.76
CA ASP A 575 10.53 50.13 -20.97
C ASP A 575 10.00 48.70 -21.25
N ASP A 576 9.56 47.90 -20.28
CA ASP A 576 9.11 48.13 -18.90
C ASP A 576 9.21 46.74 -18.19
N SER A 577 9.91 46.62 -17.06
CA SER A 577 9.35 46.68 -15.69
C SER A 577 8.43 45.54 -15.26
N ARG A 578 8.92 44.83 -14.23
CA ARG A 578 8.27 44.61 -12.92
C ARG A 578 7.13 43.58 -12.89
N SER A 579 6.89 42.82 -11.84
CA SER A 579 7.39 42.62 -10.46
C SER A 579 6.56 41.40 -9.98
N ASP A 580 6.60 40.81 -8.79
CA ASP A 580 7.13 41.10 -7.47
C ASP A 580 6.85 39.82 -6.62
N ASP A 581 7.37 39.81 -5.39
CA ASP A 581 6.91 39.04 -4.22
C ASP A 581 7.24 37.53 -4.17
N GLY A 582 7.90 36.98 -3.15
CA GLY A 582 8.17 37.46 -1.79
C GLY A 582 7.34 36.68 -0.77
N ASP A 583 7.98 35.79 0.01
CA ASP A 583 7.65 35.52 1.43
C ASP A 583 8.81 34.70 2.06
N SER A 584 9.50 35.15 3.13
CA SER A 584 9.12 35.31 4.56
C SER A 584 8.65 33.99 5.20
N ASP A 585 8.92 33.60 6.44
CA ASP A 585 9.92 33.86 7.49
C ASP A 585 9.56 32.84 8.62
N ASP A 586 10.41 32.74 9.64
CA ASP A 586 10.20 32.09 10.96
C ASP A 586 10.28 30.54 11.01
N GLY A 587 11.09 29.90 11.86
CA GLY A 587 11.80 30.35 13.07
C GLY A 587 11.54 29.33 14.18
N ASP A 588 12.49 28.43 14.45
CA ASP A 588 12.37 27.40 15.50
C ASP A 588 13.58 27.47 16.43
N SER A 589 13.32 27.55 17.74
CA SER A 589 14.33 27.67 18.80
C SER A 589 14.17 26.56 19.83
N ASP A 590 15.18 25.69 19.84
CA ASP A 590 15.83 24.92 20.90
C ASP A 590 15.30 24.84 22.36
N ASP A 591 15.44 23.59 22.82
CA ASP A 591 16.06 23.09 24.07
C ASP A 591 15.36 23.15 25.43
N GLY A 592 15.44 22.00 26.13
CA GLY A 592 15.16 21.91 27.56
C GLY A 592 15.11 20.49 28.14
N ASP A 593 16.29 20.00 28.51
CA ASP A 593 16.67 18.66 28.98
C ASP A 593 16.22 18.23 30.40
N ASP A 594 16.30 16.92 30.61
CA ASP A 594 16.74 16.17 31.81
C ASP A 594 15.84 15.85 33.01
N GLY A 595 15.96 14.60 33.49
CA GLY A 595 15.37 14.13 34.74
C GLY A 595 15.33 12.61 34.97
N THR A 596 16.48 12.00 35.26
CA THR A 596 16.62 10.63 35.81
C THR A 596 16.39 10.57 37.32
N ALA A 597 15.71 9.53 37.85
CA ALA A 597 16.02 8.88 39.14
C ALA A 597 15.15 7.62 39.40
N ALA A 598 15.73 6.68 40.16
CA ALA A 598 15.35 5.28 40.30
C ALA A 598 14.63 4.91 41.61
N ALA A 599 14.11 3.66 41.65
CA ALA A 599 14.22 2.65 42.73
C ALA A 599 12.92 2.06 43.37
N ALA A 600 12.81 0.73 43.20
CA ALA A 600 12.53 -0.35 44.18
C ALA A 600 11.20 -0.50 44.95
N ALA A 601 10.54 -1.68 44.75
CA ALA A 601 10.02 -2.64 45.76
C ALA A 601 9.25 -3.78 45.02
N ALA A 602 9.66 -5.05 45.01
CA ALA A 602 9.59 -6.10 46.05
C ALA A 602 8.19 -6.76 46.25
N GLY A 603 8.16 -8.10 46.16
CA GLY A 603 7.03 -9.01 46.47
C GLY A 603 6.97 -10.18 45.47
N GLU A 604 7.79 -11.23 45.58
CA GLU A 604 7.56 -12.47 46.38
C GLU A 604 6.12 -13.01 46.34
N GLU A 605 5.88 -14.11 45.62
CA GLU A 605 5.25 -15.31 46.20
C GLU A 605 5.52 -16.58 45.38
N ARG A 606 5.37 -17.72 46.06
CA ARG A 606 6.18 -18.93 45.96
C ARG A 606 5.26 -20.13 45.64
N THR A 607 5.76 -21.09 44.87
CA THR A 607 5.46 -22.55 44.92
C THR A 607 3.99 -23.04 44.92
N ARG A 608 3.59 -23.73 43.85
CA ARG A 608 3.47 -25.20 43.81
C ARG A 608 3.30 -25.71 42.39
#